data_AF-A0A2N2F0I4-F1
#
_entry.id   AF-A0A2N2F0I4-F1
#
_cell.length_a   1.000
_cell.length_b   1.000
_cell.length_c   1.000
_cell.angle_alpha   90.00
_cell.angle_beta   90.00
_cell.angle_gamma   90.00
#
_symmetry.space_group_name_H-M   'P 1'
#
loop_
_entity.id
_entity.type
_entity.pdbx_description
1 polymer ?
#
loop_
_entity_poly.entity_id
_entity_poly.type
_entity_poly.pdbx_seq_one_letter_code
_entity_poly.pdbx_strand_id
1 'polypeptide(L)'
;MNTATIRFLAGIFLLVTNQAVGWGGMLLFGNLARRTGRHTYYFFGLSVYIISWIMLLAGVYLVGVAQALAVMRYLPDWVVALAVAGAAVSYYFWRRRARKKAASDEIGNE
;
A
#
# COMPACT_ATOMS: atom_id res chain seq x y z
N MET A 1 -9.51 22.18 -12.46
CA MET A 1 -8.44 21.98 -11.44
C MET A 1 -7.12 22.27 -12.12
N ASN A 2 -6.26 23.13 -11.54
CA ASN A 2 -5.01 23.51 -12.18
C ASN A 2 -3.94 22.41 -12.03
N THR A 3 -3.02 22.30 -12.99
CA THR A 3 -1.98 21.26 -13.01
C THR A 3 -1.11 21.27 -11.75
N ALA A 4 -0.85 22.45 -11.18
CA ALA A 4 -0.14 22.59 -9.90
C ALA A 4 -0.88 21.92 -8.73
N THR A 5 -2.20 22.11 -8.66
CA THR A 5 -3.06 21.50 -7.64
C THR A 5 -3.09 19.98 -7.77
N ILE A 6 -3.12 19.45 -9.00
CA ILE A 6 -3.10 18.01 -9.27
C ILE A 6 -1.76 17.39 -8.81
N ARG A 7 -0.63 18.02 -9.17
CA ARG A 7 0.70 17.55 -8.76
C ARG A 7 0.85 17.54 -7.24
N PHE A 8 0.37 18.58 -6.58
CA PHE A 8 0.39 18.68 -5.12
C PHE A 8 -0.47 17.59 -4.46
N LEU A 9 -1.73 17.40 -4.90
CA LEU A 9 -2.58 16.34 -4.39
C LEU A 9 -1.98 14.95 -4.62
N ALA A 10 -1.45 14.70 -5.81
CA ALA A 10 -0.81 13.44 -6.14
C ALA A 10 0.39 13.17 -5.22
N GLY A 11 1.21 14.19 -4.95
CA GLY A 11 2.35 14.02 -4.06
C GLY A 11 1.95 13.79 -2.60
N ILE A 12 0.90 14.46 -2.09
CA ILE A 12 0.35 14.16 -0.76
C ILE A 12 -0.18 12.73 -0.71
N PHE A 13 -0.93 12.31 -1.73
CA PHE A 13 -1.45 10.95 -1.81
C PHE A 13 -0.32 9.92 -1.77
N LEU A 14 0.74 10.12 -2.55
CA LEU A 14 1.94 9.28 -2.55
C LEU A 14 2.62 9.22 -1.17
N LEU A 15 2.77 10.36 -0.49
CA LEU A 15 3.36 10.43 0.85
C LEU A 15 2.58 9.63 1.89
N VAL A 16 1.25 9.77 1.88
CA VAL A 16 0.37 9.08 2.85
C VAL A 16 0.27 7.59 2.55
N THR A 17 0.03 7.23 1.29
CA THR A 17 -0.19 5.83 0.90
C THR A 17 1.07 4.99 0.97
N ASN A 18 2.26 5.59 0.78
CA ASN A 18 3.53 4.90 0.95
C ASN A 18 3.61 4.14 2.28
N GLN A 19 3.22 4.74 3.40
CA GLN A 19 3.32 4.10 4.71
C GLN A 19 2.47 2.83 4.78
N ALA A 20 1.22 2.90 4.33
CA ALA A 20 0.33 1.75 4.31
C ALA A 20 0.82 0.67 3.34
N VAL A 21 1.33 1.05 2.16
CA VAL A 21 1.86 0.11 1.16
C VAL A 21 3.12 -0.59 1.67
N GLY A 22 4.07 0.15 2.23
CA GLY A 22 5.34 -0.38 2.73
C GLY A 22 5.14 -1.33 3.92
N TRP A 23 4.59 -0.81 5.02
CA TRP A 23 4.39 -1.59 6.24
C TRP A 23 3.34 -2.69 6.05
N GLY A 24 2.22 -2.36 5.39
CA GLY A 24 1.15 -3.32 5.11
C GLY A 24 1.61 -4.43 4.17
N GLY A 25 2.34 -4.09 3.11
CA GLY A 25 2.93 -5.06 2.19
C GLY A 25 3.91 -6.00 2.90
N MET A 26 4.83 -5.44 3.70
CA MET A 26 5.82 -6.22 4.42
C MET A 26 5.19 -7.17 5.44
N LEU A 27 4.18 -6.70 6.20
CA LEU A 27 3.42 -7.54 7.14
C LEU A 27 2.66 -8.65 6.43
N LEU A 28 2.00 -8.33 5.32
CA LEU A 28 1.18 -9.25 4.55
C LEU A 28 2.02 -10.38 3.96
N PHE A 29 3.08 -10.01 3.23
CA PHE A 29 3.97 -10.97 2.60
C PHE A 29 4.83 -11.70 3.62
N GLY A 30 5.23 -11.07 4.72
CA GLY A 30 5.89 -11.74 5.84
C GLY A 30 5.00 -12.78 6.50
N ASN A 31 3.72 -12.48 6.71
CA ASN A 31 2.74 -13.46 7.22
C ASN A 31 2.53 -14.60 6.22
N LEU A 32 2.44 -14.29 4.93
CA LEU A 32 2.29 -15.28 3.87
C LEU A 32 3.51 -16.20 3.75
N ALA A 33 4.72 -15.64 3.88
CA ALA A 33 5.97 -16.39 3.90
C ALA A 33 6.02 -17.37 5.07
N ARG A 34 5.61 -16.93 6.26
CA ARG A 34 5.51 -17.81 7.45
C ARG A 34 4.49 -18.92 7.27
N ARG A 35 3.35 -18.65 6.61
CA ARG A 35 2.28 -19.64 6.41
C ARG A 35 2.61 -20.70 5.34
N THR A 36 3.27 -20.29 4.25
CA THR A 36 3.60 -21.21 3.14
C THR A 36 5.01 -21.82 3.26
N GLY A 37 5.86 -21.29 4.15
CA GLY A 37 7.27 -21.67 4.26
C GLY A 37 8.13 -21.27 3.06
N ARG A 38 7.57 -20.51 2.10
CA ARG A 38 8.28 -20.12 0.87
C ARG A 38 8.99 -18.79 1.05
N HIS A 39 10.32 -18.81 0.94
CA HIS A 39 11.16 -17.62 1.03
C HIS A 39 10.88 -16.58 -0.07
N THR A 40 10.32 -16.99 -1.22
CA THR A 40 9.95 -16.08 -2.31
C THR A 40 9.00 -14.97 -1.86
N TYR A 41 8.15 -15.21 -0.86
CA TYR A 41 7.25 -14.18 -0.33
C TYR A 41 7.98 -13.07 0.42
N TYR A 42 9.15 -13.33 1.03
CA TYR A 42 9.97 -12.25 1.59
C TYR A 42 10.48 -11.30 0.50
N PHE A 43 10.86 -11.83 -0.67
CA PHE A 43 11.26 -11.01 -1.81
C PHE A 43 10.11 -10.16 -2.32
N PHE A 44 8.87 -10.69 -2.39
CA PHE A 44 7.71 -9.89 -2.73
C PHE A 44 7.44 -8.78 -1.70
N GLY A 45 7.55 -9.08 -0.41
CA GLY A 45 7.43 -8.08 0.65
C GLY A 45 8.48 -6.98 0.53
N LEU A 46 9.74 -7.36 0.24
CA LEU A 46 10.83 -6.40 0.01
C LEU A 46 10.58 -5.54 -1.22
N SER A 47 10.12 -6.12 -2.34
CA SER A 47 9.78 -5.36 -3.55
C SER A 47 8.68 -4.34 -3.30
N VAL A 48 7.64 -4.70 -2.54
CA VAL A 48 6.57 -3.76 -2.17
C VAL A 48 7.10 -2.65 -1.27
N TYR A 49 8.01 -2.97 -0.34
CA TYR A 49 8.67 -1.97 0.49
C TYR A 49 9.53 -1.01 -0.34
N ILE A 50 10.29 -1.51 -1.32
CA ILE A 50 11.07 -0.66 -2.24
C ILE A 50 10.14 0.27 -3.04
N ILE A 51 9.03 -0.25 -3.57
CA ILE A 51 8.03 0.57 -4.27
C ILE A 51 7.50 1.67 -3.36
N SER A 52 7.29 1.38 -2.08
CA SER A 52 6.85 2.38 -1.11
C SER A 52 7.87 3.52 -0.98
N TRP A 53 9.18 3.23 -0.88
CA TRP A 53 10.22 4.25 -0.89
C TRP A 53 10.24 5.10 -2.17
N ILE A 54 10.00 4.48 -3.33
CA ILE A 54 9.87 5.22 -4.59
C ILE A 54 8.67 6.17 -4.54
N MET A 55 7.53 5.73 -3.97
CA MET A 55 6.37 6.58 -3.77
C MET A 55 6.67 7.75 -2.83
N LEU A 56 7.42 7.51 -1.75
CA LEU A 56 7.86 8.57 -0.84
C LEU A 56 8.70 9.62 -1.57
N LEU A 57 9.73 9.19 -2.31
CA LEU A 57 10.60 10.09 -3.07
C LEU A 57 9.83 10.87 -4.14
N ALA A 58 8.94 10.20 -4.88
CA ALA A 58 8.08 10.85 -5.87
C ALA A 58 7.12 11.85 -5.22
N GLY A 59 6.56 11.51 -4.05
CA GLY A 59 5.69 12.39 -3.27
C GLY A 59 6.42 13.65 -2.79
N VAL A 60 7.62 13.49 -2.22
CA VAL A 60 8.50 14.59 -1.82
C VAL A 60 8.86 15.48 -3.02
N TYR A 61 9.20 14.88 -4.16
CA TYR A 61 9.54 15.61 -5.38
C TYR A 61 8.36 16.44 -5.92
N LEU A 62 7.14 15.89 -5.86
CA LEU A 62 5.94 16.55 -6.39
C LEU A 62 5.44 17.70 -5.49
N VAL A 63 5.55 17.55 -4.17
CA VAL A 63 5.03 18.50 -3.18
C VAL A 63 6.08 19.53 -2.74
N GLY A 64 7.35 19.18 -2.85
CA GLY A 64 8.48 19.98 -2.34
C GLY A 64 8.87 19.57 -0.92
N VAL A 65 10.16 19.66 -0.62
CA VAL A 65 10.74 19.18 0.65
C VAL A 65 10.14 19.87 1.87
N ALA A 66 9.95 21.20 1.81
CA ALA A 66 9.39 21.97 2.92
C ALA A 66 7.95 21.57 3.23
N GLN A 67 7.14 21.36 2.20
CA GLN A 67 5.74 20.96 2.32
C GLN A 67 5.63 19.48 2.72
N ALA A 68 6.52 18.62 2.24
CA ALA A 68 6.56 17.21 2.66
C ALA A 68 6.90 17.07 4.16
N LEU A 69 7.85 17.86 4.66
CA LEU A 69 8.16 17.92 6.10
C LEU A 69 6.98 18.45 6.91
N ALA A 70 6.28 19.47 6.42
CA ALA A 70 5.07 19.96 7.05
C ALA A 70 3.98 18.87 7.10
N VAL A 71 3.73 18.20 5.97
CA VAL A 71 2.77 17.10 5.89
C VAL A 71 3.13 15.97 6.85
N MET A 72 4.39 15.57 6.94
CA MET A 72 4.82 14.54 7.91
C MET A 72 4.70 14.99 9.37
N ARG A 73 4.89 16.28 9.65
CA ARG A 73 4.74 16.83 11.00
C ARG A 73 3.27 16.96 11.43
N TYR A 74 2.37 17.19 10.48
CA TYR A 74 0.94 17.34 10.72
C TYR A 74 0.13 16.09 10.42
N LEU A 75 0.71 15.05 9.84
CA LEU A 75 0.08 13.76 9.63
C LEU A 75 -0.15 13.12 10.99
N PRO A 76 -1.39 13.15 11.50
CA PRO A 76 -1.67 12.56 12.79
C PRO A 76 -1.67 11.04 12.62
N ASP A 77 -1.28 10.31 13.67
CA ASP A 77 -1.19 8.84 13.65
C ASP A 77 -2.47 8.16 13.15
N TRP A 78 -3.64 8.81 13.32
CA TRP A 78 -4.92 8.31 12.83
C TRP A 78 -5.04 8.25 11.30
N VAL A 79 -4.35 9.13 10.55
CA VAL A 79 -4.35 9.09 9.07
C VAL A 79 -3.58 7.87 8.58
N VAL A 80 -2.46 7.56 9.24
CA VAL A 80 -1.70 6.34 8.97
C VAL A 80 -2.55 5.12 9.33
N ALA A 81 -3.25 5.15 10.47
CA ALA A 81 -4.17 4.08 10.87
C ALA A 81 -5.31 3.88 9.86
N LEU A 82 -5.91 4.95 9.33
CA LEU A 82 -6.95 4.88 8.29
C LEU A 82 -6.41 4.33 6.98
N ALA A 83 -5.21 4.72 6.57
CA ALA A 83 -4.58 4.19 5.36
C ALA A 83 -4.28 2.69 5.49
N VAL A 84 -3.78 2.26 6.65
CA VAL A 84 -3.55 0.84 6.98
C VAL A 84 -4.88 0.07 7.05
N ALA A 85 -5.90 0.63 7.69
CA ALA A 85 -7.23 0.02 7.77
C ALA A 85 -7.86 -0.10 6.38
N GLY A 86 -7.79 0.93 5.55
CA GLY A 86 -8.28 0.92 4.16
C GLY A 86 -7.57 -0.12 3.30
N ALA A 87 -6.24 -0.24 3.43
CA ALA A 87 -5.47 -1.29 2.75
C ALA A 87 -5.86 -2.70 3.26
N ALA A 88 -6.02 -2.87 4.57
CA ALA A 88 -6.44 -4.14 5.17
C ALA A 88 -7.85 -4.56 4.74
N VAL A 89 -8.79 -3.63 4.70
CA VAL A 89 -10.17 -3.84 4.21
C VAL A 89 -10.14 -4.19 2.72
N SER A 90 -9.41 -3.44 1.91
CA SER A 90 -9.27 -3.72 0.47
C SER A 90 -8.68 -5.11 0.23
N TYR A 91 -7.64 -5.48 0.97
CA TYR A 91 -7.07 -6.82 0.93
C TYR A 91 -8.06 -7.90 1.35
N TYR A 92 -8.80 -7.68 2.44
CA TYR A 92 -9.82 -8.62 2.93
C TYR A 92 -10.88 -8.89 1.85
N PHE A 93 -11.39 -7.84 1.21
CA PHE A 93 -12.36 -7.97 0.12
C PHE A 93 -11.78 -8.65 -1.12
N TRP A 94 -10.55 -8.31 -1.52
CA TRP A 94 -9.86 -8.97 -2.63
C TRP A 94 -9.70 -10.47 -2.38
N ARG A 95 -9.24 -10.85 -1.17
CA ARG A 95 -9.08 -12.25 -0.78
C ARG A 95 -10.40 -13.01 -0.78
N ARG A 96 -11.49 -12.38 -0.34
CA ARG A 96 -12.83 -12.99 -0.35
C ARG A 96 -13.32 -13.22 -1.78
N ARG A 97 -13.06 -12.28 -2.71
CA ARG A 97 -13.37 -12.45 -4.14
C ARG A 97 -12.54 -13.56 -4.79
N ALA A 98 -11.25 -13.64 -4.49
CA ALA A 98 -10.38 -14.69 -5.02
C ALA A 98 -10.87 -16.11 -4.65
N ARG A 99 -11.34 -16.31 -3.41
CA ARG A 99 -11.92 -17.60 -3.00
C ARG A 99 -13.23 -17.94 -3.69
N LYS A 100 -14.11 -16.95 -3.90
CA LYS A 100 -15.36 -17.16 -4.63
C LYS A 100 -15.11 -17.56 -6.09
N LYS A 101 -14.07 -17.00 -6.71
CA LYS A 101 -13.68 -17.33 -8.08
C LYS A 101 -13.13 -18.76 -8.18
N ALA A 102 -12.21 -19.13 -7.29
CA ALA A 102 -11.68 -20.49 -7.22
C ALA A 102 -12.77 -21.56 -6.98
N ALA A 103 -13.71 -21.29 -6.07
CA ALA A 103 -14.84 -22.20 -5.82
C ALA A 103 -15.82 -22.30 -7.00
N SER A 104 -15.94 -21.25 -7.82
CA SER A 104 -16.78 -21.28 -9.02
C SER A 104 -16.11 -22.03 -10.18
N ASP A 105 -14.78 -21.95 -10.29
CA ASP A 105 -14.00 -22.65 -11.32
C ASP A 105 -13.94 -24.16 -11.05
N GLU A 106 -13.97 -24.60 -9.77
CA GLU A 106 -14.10 -26.02 -9.41
C GLU A 106 -15.47 -26.61 -9.77
N ILE A 107 -16.56 -25.85 -9.59
CA ILE A 107 -17.93 -26.31 -9.89
C ILE A 107 -18.23 -26.33 -11.40
N GLY A 108 -17.56 -25.49 -12.20
CA GLY A 108 -17.76 -25.43 -13.66
C GLY A 108 -16.96 -26.44 -14.48
N ASN A 109 -16.07 -27.21 -13.83
CA ASN A 109 -15.23 -28.23 -14.44
C ASN A 109 -15.68 -29.67 -14.12
N GLU A 110 -16.78 -29.82 -13.37
CA GLU A 110 -17.54 -31.07 -13.19
C GLU A 110 -18.69 -31.15 -14.20
#